data_AF-A0A954I5N4-F1
#
_entry.id   AF-A0A954I5N4-F1
#
_cell.length_a   1.000
_cell.length_b   1.000
_cell.length_c   1.000
_cell.angle_alpha   90.00
_cell.angle_beta   90.00
_cell.angle_gamma   90.00
#
_symmetry.space_group_name_H-M   'P 1'
#
loop_
_entity.id
_entity.type
_entity.pdbx_description
1 polymer ?
#
loop_
_entity_poly.entity_id
_entity_poly.type
_entity_poly.pdbx_seq_one_letter_code
_entity_poly.pdbx_strand_id
1 'polypeptide(L)'
;TITSPTWEDRLLGQSATLRIHVRCGWLATGNNPVVSSEMARRIIRIRLDAKMDRPWLRKEFKHDLRVWSRQNRDRLVWAALTLIRAWIAAGRPPGSIKLGMFEDWSEVMGGILEVTGIQGFLTNLDEFYDESDAEGSQWRSFVAAWWNEHQTRPAKVADLFGLIGDDVTLPLGEGSDQSRKVRLGQMLTQARDRMFDLEFAEGESVKTIRVCLRRGDMKKRAYEWSLEEIGNSAKEKPVSPSQDSPHTHRQTHLFSNRSDGNGLSPSERFDGESSESECFPTHMRTRTHTRTEAGETHHTHQTHPPEDDW
;
A
#
# COMPACT_ATOMS: atom_id res chain seq x y z
N THR A 1 -5.43 -6.01 11.08
CA THR A 1 -5.29 -5.12 9.90
C THR A 1 -4.20 -4.09 10.15
N ILE A 2 -3.56 -3.54 9.10
CA ILE A 2 -2.41 -2.63 9.24
C ILE A 2 -2.75 -1.29 9.95
N THR A 3 -4.04 -0.91 9.92
CA THR A 3 -4.61 0.29 10.56
C THR A 3 -5.26 0.01 11.92
N SER A 4 -5.14 -1.21 12.46
CA SER A 4 -5.73 -1.53 13.77
C SER A 4 -4.98 -0.79 14.88
N PRO A 5 -5.67 -0.09 15.81
CA PRO A 5 -5.01 0.59 16.94
C PRO A 5 -4.40 -0.39 17.94
N THR A 6 -4.86 -1.65 17.94
CA THR A 6 -4.27 -2.75 18.72
C THR A 6 -3.99 -3.96 17.83
N TRP A 7 -2.84 -4.58 18.04
CA TRP A 7 -2.46 -5.86 17.48
C TRP A 7 -2.55 -6.92 18.58
N GLU A 8 -3.08 -8.10 18.24
CA GLU A 8 -3.19 -9.26 19.13
C GLU A 8 -2.48 -10.44 18.50
N ASP A 9 -1.62 -11.12 19.26
CA ASP A 9 -0.95 -12.34 18.82
C ASP A 9 -0.61 -13.24 20.02
N ARG A 10 -0.39 -14.53 19.75
CA ARG A 10 -0.01 -15.51 20.76
C ARG A 10 1.48 -15.43 21.06
N LEU A 11 1.81 -15.28 22.34
CA LEU A 11 3.21 -15.32 22.77
C LEU A 11 3.78 -16.74 22.57
N LEU A 12 4.77 -16.86 21.67
CA LEU A 12 5.43 -18.14 21.37
C LEU A 12 6.05 -18.74 22.64
N GLY A 13 5.82 -20.04 22.85
CA GLY A 13 6.23 -20.75 24.06
C GLY A 13 5.25 -20.62 25.24
N GLN A 14 4.18 -19.83 25.12
CA GLN A 14 3.13 -19.73 26.14
C GLN A 14 1.72 -19.92 25.54
N SER A 15 0.73 -20.10 26.42
CA SER A 15 -0.69 -20.11 26.07
C SER A 15 -1.36 -18.79 26.45
N ALA A 16 -0.65 -17.68 26.22
CA ALA A 16 -1.12 -16.32 26.49
C ALA A 16 -1.19 -15.53 25.18
N THR A 17 -2.27 -14.77 25.01
CA THR A 17 -2.42 -13.79 23.92
C THR A 17 -2.03 -12.42 24.44
N LEU A 18 -1.13 -11.74 23.74
CA LEU A 18 -0.67 -10.40 24.07
C LEU A 18 -1.39 -9.39 23.19
N ARG A 19 -1.92 -8.30 23.78
CA ARG A 19 -2.51 -7.17 23.07
C ARG A 19 -1.61 -5.94 23.20
N ILE A 20 -1.14 -5.42 22.07
CA ILE A 20 -0.19 -4.30 22.00
C ILE A 20 -0.81 -3.15 21.22
N HIS A 21 -0.64 -1.90 21.68
CA HIS A 21 -1.01 -0.72 20.89
C HIS A 21 -0.04 -0.49 19.73
N VAL A 22 -0.58 -0.31 18.51
CA VAL A 22 0.22 0.01 17.32
C VAL A 22 0.62 1.48 17.38
N ARG A 23 1.87 1.75 17.75
CA ARG A 23 2.47 3.11 17.80
C ARG A 23 3.49 3.37 16.68
N CYS A 24 3.68 2.43 15.76
CA CYS A 24 4.64 2.54 14.66
C CYS A 24 3.98 3.10 13.38
N GLY A 25 4.76 3.88 12.62
CA GLY A 25 4.44 4.21 11.23
C GLY A 25 5.05 3.17 10.29
N TRP A 26 4.30 2.80 9.24
CA TRP A 26 4.78 1.89 8.20
C TRP A 26 5.40 2.70 7.06
N LEU A 27 6.68 2.44 6.76
CA LEU A 27 7.39 3.03 5.64
C LEU A 27 7.86 1.91 4.70
N ALA A 28 7.50 2.01 3.42
CA ALA A 28 7.94 1.11 2.37
C ALA A 28 8.59 1.91 1.24
N THR A 29 9.61 1.33 0.62
CA THR A 29 10.26 1.90 -0.58
C THR A 29 10.27 0.85 -1.68
N GLY A 30 9.99 1.29 -2.91
CA GLY A 30 9.96 0.42 -4.08
C GLY A 30 10.07 1.23 -5.36
N ASN A 31 10.48 0.57 -6.44
CA ASN A 31 10.51 1.16 -7.77
C ASN A 31 9.14 0.96 -8.41
N ASN A 32 8.36 2.04 -8.52
CA ASN A 32 6.98 2.04 -9.03
C ASN A 32 6.08 0.93 -8.44
N PRO A 33 5.90 0.89 -7.10
CA PRO A 33 5.16 -0.19 -6.45
C PRO A 33 3.66 -0.11 -6.77
N VAL A 34 3.12 -1.22 -7.25
CA VAL A 34 1.67 -1.42 -7.44
C VAL A 34 1.02 -1.68 -6.08
N VAL A 35 -0.14 -1.07 -5.84
CA VAL A 35 -0.97 -1.31 -4.66
C VAL A 35 -2.40 -1.70 -5.08
N SER A 36 -3.12 -2.41 -4.23
CA SER A 36 -4.56 -2.63 -4.44
C SER A 36 -5.35 -1.35 -4.15
N SER A 37 -6.51 -1.19 -4.77
CA SER A 37 -7.42 -0.04 -4.52
C SER A 37 -7.86 0.07 -3.05
N GLU A 38 -7.95 -1.05 -2.32
CA GLU A 38 -8.16 -1.06 -0.86
C GLU A 38 -6.99 -0.43 -0.09
N MET A 39 -5.76 -0.72 -0.52
CA MET A 39 -4.54 -0.27 0.15
C MET A 39 -4.15 1.16 -0.26
N ALA A 40 -4.47 1.58 -1.48
CA ALA A 40 -4.22 2.94 -1.98
C ALA A 40 -4.81 4.00 -1.04
N ARG A 41 -6.04 3.77 -0.55
CA ARG A 41 -6.73 4.65 0.43
C ARG A 41 -6.08 4.71 1.82
N ARG A 42 -5.06 3.88 2.08
CA ARG A 42 -4.34 3.79 3.37
C ARG A 42 -2.84 4.11 3.24
N ILE A 43 -2.39 4.54 2.06
CA ILE A 43 -0.99 4.84 1.77
C ILE A 43 -0.88 6.28 1.25
N ILE A 44 0.11 7.02 1.75
CA ILE A 44 0.50 8.33 1.21
C ILE A 44 1.70 8.10 0.27
N ARG A 45 1.49 8.24 -1.05
CA ARG A 45 2.55 8.03 -2.05
C ARG A 45 3.48 9.24 -2.13
N ILE A 46 4.74 9.06 -1.73
CA ILE A 46 5.83 10.02 -1.96
C ILE A 46 6.65 9.56 -3.17
N ARG A 47 6.45 10.21 -4.33
CA ARG A 47 7.15 9.89 -5.59
C ARG A 47 8.53 10.55 -5.60
N LEU A 48 9.59 9.75 -5.76
CA LEU A 48 10.96 10.24 -5.95
C LEU A 48 11.32 10.17 -7.43
N ASP A 49 11.40 11.33 -8.09
CA ASP A 49 11.82 11.45 -9.48
C ASP A 49 13.23 12.06 -9.58
N ALA A 50 14.13 11.37 -10.28
CA ALA A 50 15.50 11.83 -10.53
C ALA A 50 15.62 12.72 -11.78
N LYS A 51 14.55 12.85 -12.58
CA LYS A 51 14.50 13.63 -13.84
C LYS A 51 15.56 13.21 -14.87
N MET A 52 15.92 11.93 -14.89
CA MET A 52 16.89 11.35 -15.83
C MET A 52 16.64 9.85 -16.07
N ASP A 53 16.97 9.36 -17.28
CA ASP A 53 16.81 7.95 -17.71
C ASP A 53 17.56 6.94 -16.83
N ARG A 54 18.73 7.31 -16.30
CA ARG A 54 19.60 6.40 -15.53
C ARG A 54 19.93 6.95 -14.14
N PRO A 55 18.98 6.94 -13.18
CA PRO A 55 19.17 7.54 -11.85
C PRO A 55 20.40 7.05 -11.09
N TRP A 56 20.83 5.80 -11.31
CA TRP A 56 22.01 5.20 -10.67
C TRP A 56 23.35 5.78 -11.16
N LEU A 57 23.38 6.51 -12.28
CA LEU A 57 24.57 7.21 -12.76
C LEU A 57 24.71 8.63 -12.19
N ARG A 58 23.74 9.10 -11.39
CA ARG A 58 23.79 10.43 -10.79
C ARG A 58 24.97 10.55 -9.84
N LYS A 59 25.85 11.53 -10.07
CA LYS A 59 27.02 11.83 -9.21
C LYS A 59 26.81 13.07 -8.34
N GLU A 60 25.95 13.98 -8.79
CA GLU A 60 25.69 15.27 -8.13
C GLU A 60 24.65 15.11 -7.02
N PHE A 61 25.14 14.80 -5.81
CA PHE A 61 24.37 14.90 -4.57
C PHE A 61 24.94 16.06 -3.75
N LYS A 62 24.09 17.00 -3.32
CA LYS A 62 24.50 18.13 -2.49
C LYS A 62 25.23 17.69 -1.21
N HIS A 63 24.80 16.58 -0.63
CA HIS A 63 25.35 15.97 0.58
C HIS A 63 25.26 14.44 0.48
N ASP A 64 26.19 13.70 1.10
CA ASP A 64 25.91 12.32 1.53
C ASP A 64 24.85 12.41 2.64
N LEU A 65 23.60 12.10 2.28
CA LEU A 65 22.47 12.22 3.18
C LEU A 65 22.63 11.41 4.47
N ARG A 66 23.32 10.26 4.47
CA ARG A 66 23.45 9.41 5.67
C ARG A 66 24.43 9.99 6.67
N VAL A 67 25.57 10.52 6.21
CA VAL A 67 26.57 11.18 7.07
C VAL A 67 26.05 12.54 7.51
N TRP A 68 25.58 13.36 6.55
CA TRP A 68 25.14 14.72 6.80
C TRP A 68 23.94 14.82 7.74
N SER A 69 22.93 13.94 7.60
CA SER A 69 21.74 13.96 8.47
C SER A 69 22.05 13.56 9.92
N ARG A 70 23.10 12.76 10.15
CA ARG A 70 23.59 12.45 11.50
C ARG A 70 24.29 13.67 12.11
N GLN A 71 25.15 14.32 11.33
CA GLN A 71 25.89 15.52 11.75
C GLN A 71 24.99 16.75 11.98
N ASN A 72 23.83 16.82 11.29
CA ASN A 72 22.87 17.94 11.40
C ASN A 72 21.59 17.55 12.15
N ARG A 73 21.58 16.45 12.92
CA ARG A 73 20.35 15.89 13.52
C ARG A 73 19.65 16.88 14.44
N ASP A 74 20.43 17.59 15.24
CA ASP A 74 19.99 18.68 16.11
C ASP A 74 19.23 19.77 15.33
N ARG A 75 19.81 20.26 14.24
CA ARG A 75 19.24 21.30 13.37
C ARG A 75 17.98 20.82 12.65
N LEU A 76 17.95 19.56 12.21
CA LEU A 76 16.78 18.94 11.57
C LEU A 76 15.61 18.79 12.56
N VAL A 77 15.88 18.33 13.79
CA VAL A 77 14.87 18.22 14.85
C VAL A 77 14.37 19.60 15.28
N TRP A 78 15.27 20.57 15.45
CA TRP A 78 14.92 21.95 15.77
C TRP A 78 14.03 22.58 14.69
N ALA A 79 14.34 22.36 13.41
CA ALA A 79 13.52 22.85 12.30
C ALA A 79 12.11 22.22 12.34
N ALA A 80 12.00 20.90 12.49
CA ALA A 80 10.70 20.22 12.58
C ALA A 80 9.85 20.71 13.77
N LEU A 81 10.46 20.85 14.96
CA LEU A 81 9.79 21.42 16.13
C LEU A 81 9.38 22.88 15.93
N THR A 82 10.14 23.65 15.15
CA THR A 82 9.80 25.05 14.84
C THR A 82 8.55 25.14 13.96
N LEU A 83 8.42 24.28 12.94
CA LEU A 83 7.20 24.19 12.12
C LEU A 83 5.96 23.83 12.98
N ILE A 84 6.10 22.83 13.85
CA ILE A 84 5.03 22.43 14.78
C ILE A 84 4.67 23.57 15.75
N ARG A 85 5.66 24.29 16.29
CA ARG A 85 5.41 25.44 17.18
C ARG A 85 4.74 26.60 16.47
N ALA A 86 5.05 26.87 15.19
CA ALA A 86 4.38 27.90 14.41
C ALA A 86 2.88 27.58 14.25
N TRP A 87 2.54 26.33 13.92
CA TRP A 87 1.15 25.86 13.86
C TRP A 87 0.41 25.96 15.20
N ILE A 88 1.06 25.59 16.31
CA ILE A 88 0.48 25.74 17.66
C ILE A 88 0.23 27.23 17.98
N ALA A 89 1.18 28.11 17.64
CA ALA A 89 1.04 29.56 17.85
C ALA A 89 -0.05 30.19 16.98
N ALA A 90 -0.32 29.65 15.79
CA ALA A 90 -1.43 30.03 14.92
C ALA A 90 -2.81 29.53 15.39
N GLY A 91 -2.88 28.87 16.56
CA GLY A 91 -4.15 28.36 17.12
C GLY A 91 -4.53 26.95 16.66
N ARG A 92 -3.59 26.19 16.08
CA ARG A 92 -3.81 24.83 15.56
C ARG A 92 -4.93 24.72 14.52
N PRO A 93 -4.96 25.56 13.46
CA PRO A 93 -5.96 25.44 12.40
C PRO A 93 -5.86 24.06 11.74
N PRO A 94 -6.98 23.35 11.49
CA PRO A 94 -6.97 22.08 10.76
C PRO A 94 -6.64 22.32 9.28
N GLY A 95 -5.91 21.39 8.69
CA GLY A 95 -5.63 21.39 7.25
C GLY A 95 -6.88 21.28 6.39
N SER A 96 -6.83 21.87 5.20
CA SER A 96 -7.93 21.93 4.23
C SER A 96 -8.27 20.59 3.58
N ILE A 97 -7.29 19.69 3.42
CA ILE A 97 -7.46 18.38 2.77
C ILE A 97 -7.57 17.28 3.82
N LYS A 98 -8.65 16.50 3.76
CA LYS A 98 -8.90 15.36 4.66
C LYS A 98 -8.65 14.03 3.97
N LEU A 99 -7.97 13.11 4.66
CA LEU A 99 -7.78 11.73 4.23
C LEU A 99 -8.74 10.81 5.00
N GLY A 100 -9.63 10.11 4.30
CA GLY A 100 -10.64 9.24 4.92
C GLY A 100 -10.02 8.13 5.77
N MET A 101 -10.55 7.89 6.97
CA MET A 101 -10.00 7.01 8.03
C MET A 101 -8.70 7.50 8.69
N PHE A 102 -8.19 8.68 8.30
CA PHE A 102 -6.98 9.30 8.84
C PHE A 102 -7.18 10.82 9.03
N GLU A 103 -8.42 11.24 9.31
CA GLU A 103 -8.86 12.63 9.35
C GLU A 103 -7.99 13.46 10.31
N ASP A 104 -7.91 13.04 11.59
CA ASP A 104 -7.07 13.66 12.63
C ASP A 104 -5.61 13.86 12.18
N TRP A 105 -5.03 12.86 11.51
CA TRP A 105 -3.65 12.93 11.01
C TRP A 105 -3.52 13.94 9.86
N SER A 106 -4.47 13.93 8.91
CA SER A 106 -4.46 14.84 7.78
C SER A 106 -4.73 16.30 8.19
N GLU A 107 -5.59 16.53 9.19
CA GLU A 107 -5.85 17.86 9.74
C GLU A 107 -4.62 18.43 10.44
N VAL A 108 -3.92 17.64 11.26
CA VAL A 108 -2.69 18.08 11.93
C VAL A 108 -1.57 18.33 10.92
N MET A 109 -1.29 17.37 10.03
CA MET A 109 -0.18 17.50 9.07
C MET A 109 -0.45 18.59 8.02
N GLY A 110 -1.67 18.66 7.48
CA GLY A 110 -2.09 19.71 6.55
C GLY A 110 -2.02 21.08 7.20
N GLY A 111 -2.53 21.23 8.42
CA GLY A 111 -2.49 22.50 9.16
C GLY A 111 -1.06 23.00 9.42
N ILE A 112 -0.13 22.10 9.76
CA ILE A 112 1.29 22.46 9.94
C ILE A 112 1.91 22.97 8.63
N LEU A 113 1.63 22.29 7.50
CA LEU A 113 2.19 22.64 6.20
C LEU A 113 1.56 23.93 5.65
N GLU A 114 0.25 24.11 5.79
CA GLU A 114 -0.47 25.32 5.36
C GLU A 114 -0.03 26.57 6.13
N VAL A 115 0.06 26.51 7.47
CA VAL A 115 0.57 27.62 8.30
C VAL A 115 2.01 28.00 7.94
N THR A 116 2.81 27.04 7.47
CA THR A 116 4.21 27.25 7.09
C THR A 116 4.40 27.54 5.60
N GLY A 117 3.30 27.67 4.84
CA GLY A 117 3.32 28.00 3.41
C GLY A 117 3.79 26.86 2.49
N ILE A 118 3.89 25.63 2.99
CA ILE A 118 4.33 24.46 2.24
C ILE A 118 3.13 23.85 1.50
N GLN A 119 3.11 24.03 0.19
CA GLN A 119 2.05 23.54 -0.70
C GLN A 119 2.31 22.09 -1.18
N GLY A 120 1.28 21.47 -1.78
CA GLY A 120 1.39 20.16 -2.42
C GLY A 120 1.07 18.96 -1.52
N PHE A 121 0.73 19.16 -0.24
CA PHE A 121 0.29 18.09 0.65
C PHE A 121 -0.95 17.38 0.07
N LEU A 122 -0.88 16.05 -0.10
CA LEU A 122 -1.97 15.18 -0.59
C LEU A 122 -2.56 15.55 -1.97
N THR A 123 -1.98 16.49 -2.72
CA THR A 123 -2.45 16.90 -4.06
C THR A 123 -2.34 15.81 -5.14
N ASN A 124 -1.68 14.70 -4.84
CA ASN A 124 -1.48 13.55 -5.73
C ASN A 124 -2.35 12.33 -5.38
N LEU A 125 -3.36 12.49 -4.51
CA LEU A 125 -4.26 11.40 -4.11
C LEU A 125 -5.09 10.87 -5.28
N ASP A 126 -5.74 11.75 -6.04
CA ASP A 126 -6.61 11.35 -7.15
C ASP A 126 -5.82 10.59 -8.24
N GLU A 127 -4.68 11.14 -8.68
CA GLU A 127 -3.74 10.45 -9.60
C GLU A 127 -3.36 9.05 -9.08
N PHE A 128 -3.09 8.92 -7.78
CA PHE A 128 -2.69 7.64 -7.19
C PHE A 128 -3.86 6.64 -7.07
N TYR A 129 -5.09 7.14 -6.85
CA TYR A 129 -6.28 6.31 -6.81
C TYR A 129 -6.68 5.84 -8.21
N ASP A 130 -6.60 6.72 -9.21
CA ASP A 130 -6.86 6.41 -10.61
C ASP A 130 -5.84 5.38 -11.16
N GLU A 131 -4.54 5.56 -10.89
CA GLU A 131 -3.50 4.56 -11.21
C GLU A 131 -3.84 3.19 -10.59
N SER A 132 -4.25 3.18 -9.32
CA SER A 132 -4.54 1.95 -8.56
C SER A 132 -5.83 1.24 -9.00
N ASP A 133 -6.86 1.98 -9.39
CA ASP A 133 -8.13 1.40 -9.87
C ASP A 133 -8.06 1.01 -11.34
N ALA A 134 -7.36 1.77 -12.19
CA ALA A 134 -7.14 1.41 -13.60
C ALA A 134 -6.38 0.08 -13.72
N GLU A 135 -5.26 -0.08 -13.00
CA GLU A 135 -4.55 -1.37 -12.95
C GLU A 135 -5.41 -2.44 -12.27
N GLY A 136 -6.13 -2.10 -11.19
CA GLY A 136 -7.05 -3.01 -10.52
C GLY A 136 -8.19 -3.50 -11.42
N SER A 137 -8.66 -2.68 -12.35
CA SER A 137 -9.71 -2.98 -13.33
C SER A 137 -9.18 -3.85 -14.46
N GLN A 138 -8.03 -3.50 -15.04
CA GLN A 138 -7.33 -4.29 -16.07
C GLN A 138 -7.02 -5.71 -15.59
N TRP A 139 -6.50 -5.86 -14.36
CA TRP A 139 -6.30 -7.18 -13.76
C TRP A 139 -7.61 -7.93 -13.52
N ARG A 140 -8.69 -7.26 -13.07
CA ARG A 140 -10.02 -7.91 -12.89
C ARG A 140 -10.56 -8.42 -14.23
N SER A 141 -10.51 -7.62 -15.29
CA SER A 141 -10.92 -8.03 -16.65
C SER A 141 -10.11 -9.24 -17.13
N PHE A 142 -8.77 -9.19 -17.01
CA PHE A 142 -7.90 -10.30 -17.39
C PHE A 142 -8.16 -11.59 -16.59
N VAL A 143 -8.35 -11.49 -15.27
CA VAL A 143 -8.64 -12.65 -14.42
C VAL A 143 -10.06 -13.18 -14.66
N ALA A 144 -11.03 -12.33 -15.02
CA ALA A 144 -12.37 -12.76 -15.45
C ALA A 144 -12.33 -13.52 -16.78
N ALA A 145 -11.60 -13.02 -17.79
CA ALA A 145 -11.40 -13.70 -19.07
C ALA A 145 -10.69 -15.06 -18.88
N TRP A 146 -9.68 -15.11 -18.02
CA TRP A 146 -9.00 -16.35 -17.63
C TRP A 146 -9.96 -17.31 -16.91
N TRP A 147 -10.76 -16.83 -15.96
CA TRP A 147 -11.74 -17.67 -15.28
C TRP A 147 -12.77 -18.27 -16.24
N ASN A 148 -13.26 -17.49 -17.22
CA ASN A 148 -14.19 -17.98 -18.24
C ASN A 148 -13.58 -19.09 -19.11
N GLU A 149 -12.35 -18.92 -19.58
CA GLU A 149 -11.71 -19.89 -20.48
C GLU A 149 -11.15 -21.12 -19.73
N HIS A 150 -10.34 -20.92 -18.68
CA HIS A 150 -9.62 -22.02 -18.03
C HIS A 150 -10.20 -22.44 -16.66
N GLN A 151 -10.95 -21.56 -15.97
CA GLN A 151 -11.40 -21.77 -14.58
C GLN A 151 -10.21 -22.16 -13.68
N THR A 152 -10.31 -23.29 -12.97
CA THR A 152 -9.26 -23.84 -12.10
C THR A 152 -8.16 -24.60 -12.84
N ARG A 153 -8.28 -24.79 -14.16
CA ARG A 153 -7.32 -25.58 -14.95
C ARG A 153 -5.97 -24.84 -15.06
N PRO A 154 -4.83 -25.51 -14.84
CA PRO A 154 -3.52 -24.89 -15.04
C PRO A 154 -3.29 -24.51 -16.51
N ALA A 155 -2.86 -23.28 -16.74
CA ALA A 155 -2.53 -22.69 -18.03
C ALA A 155 -1.10 -22.13 -18.01
N LYS A 156 -0.45 -22.00 -19.17
CA LYS A 156 0.88 -21.39 -19.28
C LYS A 156 0.76 -19.92 -19.68
N VAL A 157 1.83 -19.17 -19.45
CA VAL A 157 1.94 -17.76 -19.87
C VAL A 157 1.64 -17.55 -21.36
N ALA A 158 1.92 -18.54 -22.22
CA ALA A 158 1.59 -18.47 -23.65
C ALA A 158 0.08 -18.57 -23.92
N ASP A 159 -0.64 -19.42 -23.17
CA ASP A 159 -2.08 -19.63 -23.29
C ASP A 159 -2.81 -18.40 -22.72
N LEU A 160 -2.39 -17.96 -21.53
CA LEU A 160 -2.91 -16.75 -20.87
C LEU A 160 -2.65 -15.47 -21.67
N PHE A 161 -1.55 -15.39 -22.42
CA PHE A 161 -1.31 -14.27 -23.33
C PHE A 161 -2.32 -14.24 -24.50
N GLY A 162 -2.86 -15.40 -24.89
CA GLY A 162 -3.91 -15.49 -25.91
C GLY A 162 -5.26 -14.89 -25.48
N LEU A 163 -5.45 -14.65 -24.19
CA LEU A 163 -6.63 -13.96 -23.64
C LEU A 163 -6.55 -12.43 -23.77
N ILE A 164 -5.38 -11.89 -24.12
CA ILE A 164 -5.13 -10.45 -24.20
C ILE A 164 -5.49 -9.98 -25.61
N GLY A 165 -6.51 -9.13 -25.70
CA GLY A 165 -7.06 -8.58 -26.93
C GLY A 165 -7.65 -7.19 -26.70
N ASP A 166 -8.54 -6.75 -27.58
CA ASP A 166 -9.07 -5.39 -27.55
C ASP A 166 -9.88 -5.09 -26.27
N ASP A 167 -10.67 -6.05 -25.78
CA ASP A 167 -11.46 -5.93 -24.55
C ASP A 167 -10.69 -6.23 -23.25
N VAL A 168 -9.52 -6.88 -23.35
CA VAL A 168 -8.75 -7.39 -22.20
C VAL A 168 -7.32 -6.87 -22.29
N THR A 169 -7.10 -5.69 -21.72
CA THR A 169 -5.81 -5.00 -21.78
C THR A 169 -5.00 -5.15 -20.49
N LEU A 170 -3.70 -5.36 -20.63
CA LEU A 170 -2.71 -5.29 -19.55
C LEU A 170 -1.53 -4.41 -20.01
N PRO A 171 -0.84 -3.68 -19.10
CA PRO A 171 0.24 -2.75 -19.41
C PRO A 171 1.57 -3.48 -19.71
N LEU A 172 1.55 -4.37 -20.71
CA LEU A 172 2.72 -5.14 -21.15
C LEU A 172 3.73 -4.32 -21.96
N GLY A 173 3.40 -3.06 -22.27
CA GLY A 173 4.19 -2.15 -23.10
C GLY A 173 4.36 -2.61 -24.55
N GLU A 174 5.01 -1.77 -25.34
CA GLU A 174 5.32 -2.06 -26.74
C GLU A 174 6.51 -3.03 -26.87
N GLY A 175 6.57 -3.74 -27.99
CA GLY A 175 7.60 -4.74 -28.30
C GLY A 175 7.03 -6.05 -28.85
N SER A 176 7.92 -6.99 -29.17
CA SER A 176 7.54 -8.30 -29.71
C SER A 176 6.65 -9.09 -28.75
N ASP A 177 5.81 -9.98 -29.29
CA ASP A 177 5.01 -10.94 -28.52
C ASP A 177 5.84 -11.70 -27.49
N GLN A 178 7.07 -12.09 -27.83
CA GLN A 178 7.94 -12.80 -26.91
C GLN A 178 8.37 -11.91 -25.72
N SER A 179 8.66 -10.63 -25.98
CA SER A 179 8.93 -9.65 -24.92
C SER A 179 7.71 -9.41 -24.03
N ARG A 180 6.52 -9.30 -24.62
CA ARG A 180 5.25 -9.10 -23.90
C ARG A 180 4.86 -10.32 -23.07
N LYS A 181 5.06 -11.54 -23.58
CA LYS A 181 4.90 -12.82 -22.84
C LYS A 181 5.86 -12.91 -21.66
N VAL A 182 7.13 -12.51 -21.81
CA VAL A 182 8.09 -12.47 -20.69
C VAL A 182 7.62 -11.49 -19.60
N ARG A 183 7.15 -10.29 -19.97
CA ARG A 183 6.58 -9.33 -19.01
C ARG A 183 5.33 -9.87 -18.33
N LEU A 184 4.41 -10.53 -19.05
CA LEU A 184 3.23 -11.18 -18.45
C LEU A 184 3.65 -12.22 -17.41
N GLY A 185 4.66 -13.05 -17.69
CA GLY A 185 5.20 -14.01 -16.72
C GLY A 185 5.80 -13.36 -15.46
N GLN A 186 6.43 -12.18 -15.60
CA GLN A 186 6.91 -11.39 -14.46
C GLN A 186 5.74 -10.79 -13.65
N MET A 187 4.73 -10.24 -14.32
CA MET A 187 3.53 -9.69 -13.70
C MET A 187 2.73 -10.76 -12.94
N LEU A 188 2.53 -11.95 -13.53
CA LEU A 188 1.93 -13.10 -12.84
C LEU A 188 2.75 -13.50 -11.61
N THR A 189 4.08 -13.43 -11.68
CA THR A 189 4.98 -13.70 -10.53
C THR A 189 4.82 -12.67 -9.41
N GLN A 190 4.56 -11.40 -9.72
CA GLN A 190 4.28 -10.35 -8.75
C GLN A 190 2.85 -10.46 -8.18
N ALA A 191 1.88 -10.91 -8.98
CA ALA A 191 0.49 -11.13 -8.60
C ALA A 191 0.21 -12.53 -7.99
N ARG A 192 1.25 -13.33 -7.70
CA ARG A 192 1.09 -14.65 -7.05
C ARG A 192 0.45 -14.47 -5.67
N ASP A 193 -0.48 -15.36 -5.34
CA ASP A 193 -1.28 -15.35 -4.10
C ASP A 193 -2.19 -14.10 -3.94
N ARG A 194 -2.33 -13.27 -4.98
CA ARG A 194 -3.31 -12.16 -5.01
C ARG A 194 -4.71 -12.72 -5.24
N MET A 195 -5.66 -12.18 -4.49
CA MET A 195 -7.09 -12.51 -4.62
C MET A 195 -7.83 -11.47 -5.48
N PHE A 196 -8.84 -11.94 -6.21
CA PHE A 196 -9.72 -11.13 -7.03
C PHE A 196 -11.17 -11.55 -6.80
N ASP A 197 -12.05 -10.56 -6.66
CA ASP A 197 -13.50 -10.76 -6.69
C ASP A 197 -13.97 -10.52 -8.13
N LEU A 198 -14.59 -11.55 -8.72
CA LEU A 198 -15.12 -11.54 -10.08
C LEU A 198 -16.65 -11.52 -10.01
N GLU A 199 -17.28 -10.62 -10.75
CA GLU A 199 -18.74 -10.46 -10.77
C GLU A 199 -19.29 -10.94 -12.13
N PHE A 200 -20.21 -11.89 -12.11
CA PHE A 200 -20.87 -12.45 -13.30
C PHE A 200 -22.38 -12.24 -13.22
N ALA A 201 -23.00 -11.84 -14.33
CA ALA A 201 -24.45 -11.74 -14.43
C ALA A 201 -25.07 -13.15 -14.62
N GLU A 202 -25.98 -13.53 -13.72
CA GLU A 202 -26.71 -14.80 -13.74
C GLU A 202 -28.21 -14.47 -13.69
N GLY A 203 -28.76 -14.06 -14.83
CA GLY A 203 -30.12 -13.50 -14.95
C GLY A 203 -30.20 -12.08 -14.40
N GLU A 204 -31.12 -11.83 -13.46
CA GLU A 204 -31.25 -10.55 -12.75
C GLU A 204 -30.26 -10.42 -11.55
N SER A 205 -29.58 -11.51 -11.18
CA SER A 205 -28.66 -11.56 -10.04
C SER A 205 -27.20 -11.42 -10.47
N VAL A 206 -26.39 -10.77 -9.63
CA VAL A 206 -24.92 -10.73 -9.78
C VAL A 206 -24.30 -11.75 -8.83
N LYS A 207 -23.57 -12.71 -9.40
CA LYS A 207 -22.81 -13.71 -8.66
C LYS A 207 -21.35 -13.28 -8.54
N THR A 208 -20.92 -13.04 -7.31
CA THR A 208 -19.51 -12.81 -7.01
C THR A 208 -18.80 -14.15 -6.74
N ILE A 209 -17.63 -14.36 -7.36
CA ILE A 209 -16.73 -15.50 -7.09
C ILE A 209 -15.37 -14.93 -6.69
N ARG A 210 -14.81 -15.41 -5.57
CA ARG A 210 -13.46 -15.04 -5.14
C ARG A 210 -12.44 -16.07 -5.63
N VAL A 211 -11.44 -15.61 -6.38
CA VAL A 211 -10.37 -16.45 -6.91
C VAL A 211 -8.99 -15.99 -6.43
N CYS A 212 -8.06 -16.92 -6.27
CA CYS A 212 -6.67 -16.66 -5.87
C CYS A 212 -5.70 -17.13 -6.96
N LEU A 213 -4.75 -16.28 -7.36
CA LEU A 213 -3.73 -16.63 -8.35
C LEU A 213 -2.68 -17.58 -7.76
N ARG A 214 -2.57 -18.80 -8.30
CA ARG A 214 -1.56 -19.79 -7.88
C ARG A 214 -0.55 -20.08 -8.97
N ARG A 215 0.72 -20.23 -8.56
CA ARG A 215 1.80 -20.74 -9.41
C ARG A 215 2.02 -22.22 -9.10
N GLY A 216 1.77 -23.07 -10.07
CA GLY A 216 2.09 -24.50 -10.02
C GLY A 216 3.54 -24.78 -10.40
N ASP A 217 3.83 -26.06 -10.59
CA ASP A 217 5.16 -26.55 -10.94
C ASP A 217 5.62 -26.14 -12.34
N MET A 218 6.93 -26.20 -12.56
CA MET A 218 7.54 -25.96 -13.86
C MET A 218 7.46 -27.22 -14.72
N LYS A 219 6.58 -27.24 -15.73
CA LYS A 219 6.46 -28.32 -16.72
C LYS A 219 6.95 -27.87 -18.09
N LYS A 220 7.76 -28.69 -18.75
CA LYS A 220 8.32 -28.43 -20.10
C LYS A 220 8.93 -27.01 -20.24
N ARG A 221 9.75 -26.59 -19.25
CA ARG A 221 10.43 -25.28 -19.16
C ARG A 221 9.52 -24.03 -19.01
N ALA A 222 8.25 -24.19 -18.63
CA ALA A 222 7.38 -23.08 -18.27
C ALA A 222 6.68 -23.35 -16.92
N TYR A 223 6.45 -22.31 -16.11
CA TYR A 223 5.56 -22.42 -14.95
C TYR A 223 4.11 -22.48 -15.42
N GLU A 224 3.34 -23.38 -14.81
CA GLU A 224 1.88 -23.41 -14.95
C GLU A 224 1.25 -22.50 -13.88
N TRP A 225 0.13 -21.88 -14.25
CA TRP A 225 -0.61 -20.90 -13.45
C TRP A 225 -2.06 -21.35 -13.37
N SER A 226 -2.70 -21.21 -12.21
CA SER A 226 -4.11 -21.59 -12.02
C SER A 226 -4.83 -20.59 -11.13
N LEU A 227 -6.16 -20.56 -11.23
CA LEU A 227 -7.03 -19.83 -10.31
C LEU A 227 -7.61 -20.83 -9.31
N GLU A 228 -7.45 -20.57 -8.02
CA GLU A 228 -8.07 -21.36 -6.95
C GLU A 228 -9.32 -20.62 -6.47
N GLU A 229 -10.50 -21.26 -6.55
CA GLU A 229 -11.73 -20.70 -5.97
C GLU A 229 -11.66 -20.78 -4.44
N ILE A 230 -11.85 -19.64 -3.78
CA ILE A 230 -11.88 -19.56 -2.32
C ILE A 230 -13.34 -19.49 -1.89
N GLY A 231 -13.82 -20.59 -1.29
CA GLY A 231 -15.24 -20.84 -1.02
C GLY A 231 -16.03 -19.64 -0.47
N ASN A 232 -17.17 -19.37 -1.11
CA ASN A 232 -17.94 -18.15 -0.92
C ASN A 232 -18.53 -18.00 0.50
N SER A 233 -18.29 -16.84 1.12
CA SER A 233 -19.34 -16.16 1.89
C SER A 233 -20.12 -15.29 0.91
N ALA A 234 -21.18 -15.85 0.32
CA ALA A 234 -22.02 -15.13 -0.62
C ALA A 234 -22.60 -13.87 0.06
N LYS A 235 -22.27 -12.70 -0.48
CA LYS A 235 -22.98 -11.45 -0.19
C LYS A 235 -23.74 -11.05 -1.44
N GLU A 236 -24.97 -11.53 -1.54
CA GLU A 236 -25.94 -10.99 -2.48
C GLU A 236 -26.06 -9.48 -2.26
N LYS A 237 -25.79 -8.71 -3.31
CA LYS A 237 -25.88 -7.25 -3.30
C LYS A 237 -27.17 -6.87 -4.03
N PRO A 238 -28.20 -6.34 -3.35
CA PRO A 238 -29.44 -6.00 -4.03
C PRO A 238 -29.21 -4.86 -5.01
N VAL A 239 -29.68 -5.03 -6.24
CA VAL A 239 -29.68 -3.98 -7.26
C VAL A 239 -30.69 -2.90 -6.82
N SER A 240 -30.21 -1.68 -6.64
CA SER A 240 -31.09 -0.53 -6.39
C SER A 240 -31.78 -0.13 -7.70
N PRO A 241 -33.13 -0.10 -7.78
CA PRO A 241 -33.81 0.32 -9.00
C PRO A 241 -33.57 1.81 -9.27
N SER A 242 -33.38 2.14 -10.54
CA SER A 242 -33.24 3.52 -11.02
C SER A 242 -34.51 4.32 -10.72
N GLN A 243 -34.37 5.43 -9.98
CA GLN A 243 -35.48 6.35 -9.71
C GLN A 243 -35.75 7.25 -10.91
N ASP A 244 -36.65 6.81 -11.79
CA ASP A 244 -37.46 7.71 -12.61
C ASP A 244 -38.78 8.01 -11.90
N SER A 245 -38.98 9.23 -11.41
CA SER A 245 -40.32 9.80 -11.15
C SER A 245 -40.27 11.32 -10.93
N PRO A 246 -41.31 12.06 -11.37
CA PRO A 246 -41.25 13.52 -11.49
C PRO A 246 -41.65 14.25 -10.19
N HIS A 247 -41.02 15.41 -9.95
CA HIS A 247 -41.41 16.32 -8.88
C HIS A 247 -42.83 16.87 -9.08
N THR A 248 -43.70 16.72 -8.07
CA THR A 248 -44.91 17.52 -7.92
C THR A 248 -44.93 18.17 -6.54
N HIS A 249 -45.09 19.50 -6.50
CA HIS A 249 -45.19 20.28 -5.26
C HIS A 249 -46.38 19.85 -4.40
N ARG A 250 -46.20 19.82 -3.06
CA ARG A 250 -47.25 20.30 -2.16
C ARG A 250 -46.69 20.97 -0.90
N GLN A 251 -47.49 21.90 -0.38
CA GLN A 251 -47.09 22.92 0.59
C GLN A 251 -47.01 22.44 2.04
N THR A 252 -46.11 23.10 2.76
CA THR A 252 -46.13 23.41 4.20
C THR A 252 -47.49 23.37 4.89
N HIS A 253 -47.53 22.82 6.11
CA HIS A 253 -48.33 23.35 7.21
C HIS A 253 -47.50 23.40 8.50
N LEU A 254 -47.70 24.45 9.29
CA LEU A 254 -47.03 24.70 10.56
C LEU A 254 -47.56 23.77 11.65
N PHE A 255 -46.71 23.40 12.61
CA PHE A 255 -47.06 23.49 14.03
C PHE A 255 -45.84 23.91 14.86
N SER A 256 -46.06 24.81 15.80
CA SER A 256 -45.08 25.33 16.75
C SER A 256 -45.23 24.65 18.11
N ASN A 257 -44.13 24.44 18.84
CA ASN A 257 -44.04 24.99 20.19
C ASN A 257 -42.61 25.06 20.78
N ARG A 258 -42.47 26.07 21.64
CA ARG A 258 -41.41 26.39 22.61
C ARG A 258 -41.48 25.45 23.85
N SER A 259 -40.53 25.36 24.79
CA SER A 259 -39.20 25.99 25.01
C SER A 259 -38.43 25.26 26.15
N ASP A 260 -37.21 25.76 26.47
CA ASP A 260 -36.47 25.64 27.75
C ASP A 260 -35.81 24.28 28.10
N GLY A 261 -34.61 24.22 28.70
CA GLY A 261 -33.61 25.26 29.00
C GLY A 261 -32.51 24.77 29.99
N ASN A 262 -31.28 25.31 29.87
CA ASN A 262 -30.11 25.15 30.77
C ASN A 262 -29.52 23.71 30.99
N GLY A 263 -28.24 23.52 31.33
CA GLY A 263 -27.14 24.50 31.44
C GLY A 263 -25.77 23.87 31.78
N LEU A 264 -24.72 24.70 31.64
CA LEU A 264 -23.33 24.72 32.16
C LEU A 264 -22.65 23.48 32.81
N SER A 265 -21.33 23.40 32.55
CA SER A 265 -20.35 22.46 33.13
C SER A 265 -19.87 22.85 34.55
N PRO A 266 -19.01 22.04 35.19
CA PRO A 266 -17.59 22.43 35.19
C PRO A 266 -16.55 21.28 35.07
N SER A 267 -15.30 21.70 34.94
CA SER A 267 -14.01 20.98 34.88
C SER A 267 -13.68 20.01 36.03
N GLU A 268 -12.75 19.07 35.78
CA GLU A 268 -11.59 18.59 36.59
C GLU A 268 -10.97 17.36 35.85
N ARG A 269 -9.69 16.96 35.93
CA ARG A 269 -8.41 17.52 36.39
C ARG A 269 -7.28 16.86 35.55
N PHE A 270 -6.12 17.51 35.45
CA PHE A 270 -4.89 16.89 34.93
C PHE A 270 -4.13 16.28 36.12
N ASP A 271 -3.76 15.00 36.02
CA ASP A 271 -2.69 14.41 36.83
C ASP A 271 -1.66 13.78 35.90
N GLY A 272 -0.38 14.01 36.18
CA GLY A 272 0.74 13.45 35.45
C GLY A 272 1.60 12.64 36.39
N GLU A 273 1.96 11.42 35.98
CA GLU A 273 3.00 10.63 36.64
C GLU A 273 4.23 10.49 35.74
N SER A 274 5.38 10.46 36.41
CA SER A 274 6.70 10.57 35.81
C SER A 274 7.43 9.24 35.79
N SER A 275 8.25 9.06 34.75
CA SER A 275 9.46 8.23 34.73
C SER A 275 9.33 6.75 35.13
N GLU A 276 9.28 5.89 34.12
CA GLU A 276 10.10 4.67 34.14
C GLU A 276 11.02 4.64 32.91
N SER A 277 12.27 4.27 33.15
CA SER A 277 13.34 4.22 32.15
C SER A 277 13.54 2.79 31.68
N GLU A 278 13.02 2.44 30.51
CA GLU A 278 13.27 1.13 29.89
C GLU A 278 14.23 1.20 28.71
N CYS A 279 15.15 0.24 28.68
CA CYS A 279 16.27 0.17 27.75
C CYS A 279 15.82 -0.49 26.42
N PHE A 280 16.00 0.20 25.29
CA PHE A 280 15.62 -0.31 23.97
C PHE A 280 16.65 -1.30 23.39
N PRO A 281 16.30 -2.58 23.14
CA PRO A 281 17.07 -3.42 22.24
C PRO A 281 16.83 -3.00 20.79
N THR A 282 17.85 -2.41 20.16
CA THR A 282 17.80 -2.06 18.73
C THR A 282 18.15 -3.28 17.88
N HIS A 283 17.48 -3.43 16.72
CA HIS A 283 17.66 -4.44 15.66
C HIS A 283 16.91 -5.78 15.79
N MET A 284 15.70 -5.85 15.21
CA MET A 284 15.32 -7.05 14.45
C MET A 284 15.90 -6.97 13.04
N ARG A 285 16.96 -7.77 12.78
CA ARG A 285 17.41 -8.09 11.42
C ARG A 285 16.66 -9.34 10.95
N THR A 286 15.76 -9.22 9.98
CA THR A 286 15.27 -10.38 9.23
C THR A 286 16.42 -11.01 8.45
N ARG A 287 16.80 -12.23 8.83
CA ARG A 287 17.97 -12.94 8.28
C ARG A 287 17.52 -13.82 7.12
N THR A 288 17.75 -13.37 5.89
CA THR A 288 17.54 -14.20 4.69
C THR A 288 18.49 -15.40 4.72
N HIS A 289 17.96 -16.62 4.63
CA HIS A 289 18.77 -17.82 4.52
C HIS A 289 19.37 -17.94 3.11
N THR A 290 20.63 -17.51 2.97
CA THR A 290 21.48 -17.97 1.86
C THR A 290 22.05 -19.35 2.21
N ARG A 291 21.68 -20.36 1.43
CA ARG A 291 22.26 -21.71 1.49
C ARG A 291 23.70 -21.64 0.97
N THR A 292 24.68 -21.68 1.87
CA THR A 292 26.09 -21.84 1.51
C THR A 292 26.33 -23.31 1.16
N GLU A 293 26.77 -23.58 -0.06
CA GLU A 293 27.25 -24.91 -0.45
C GLU A 293 28.69 -25.08 0.03
N ALA A 294 28.98 -26.24 0.62
CA ALA A 294 30.31 -26.56 1.13
C ALA A 294 31.24 -26.91 -0.04
N GLY A 295 32.33 -26.15 -0.19
CA GLY A 295 33.38 -26.46 -1.15
C GLY A 295 34.35 -27.50 -0.59
N GLU A 296 34.61 -28.55 -1.36
CA GLU A 296 35.64 -29.54 -1.04
C GLU A 296 37.05 -28.96 -1.24
N THR A 297 37.99 -29.42 -0.41
CA THR A 297 39.39 -28.99 -0.41
C THR A 297 40.24 -29.78 -1.40
N HIS A 298 41.08 -29.10 -2.19
CA HIS A 298 42.33 -29.68 -2.67
C HIS A 298 43.48 -28.67 -2.67
N HIS A 299 44.68 -29.19 -2.36
CA HIS A 299 45.98 -28.52 -2.36
C HIS A 299 46.39 -28.09 -3.80
N THR A 300 47.45 -27.31 -4.10
CA THR A 300 48.78 -27.18 -3.45
C THR A 300 49.57 -26.01 -4.06
N HIS A 301 50.45 -25.31 -3.31
CA HIS A 301 51.64 -24.53 -3.79
C HIS A 301 51.39 -23.42 -4.87
N GLN A 302 52.21 -22.40 -5.21
CA GLN A 302 53.46 -21.71 -4.80
C GLN A 302 53.42 -20.33 -5.55
N THR A 303 54.07 -19.20 -5.22
CA THR A 303 55.10 -18.80 -4.25
C THR A 303 54.99 -17.28 -3.92
N HIS A 304 55.91 -16.74 -3.10
CA HIS A 304 56.25 -15.30 -2.92
C HIS A 304 57.77 -15.14 -3.17
N PRO A 305 58.38 -13.93 -3.25
CA PRO A 305 57.92 -12.54 -3.47
C PRO A 305 58.82 -11.86 -4.57
N PRO A 306 59.31 -10.58 -4.54
CA PRO A 306 58.87 -9.31 -3.91
C PRO A 306 58.87 -8.06 -4.86
N GLU A 307 58.67 -6.87 -4.25
CA GLU A 307 59.25 -5.55 -4.56
C GLU A 307 58.68 -4.59 -5.65
N ASP A 308 58.19 -3.45 -5.13
CA ASP A 308 58.56 -2.03 -5.40
C ASP A 308 58.02 -1.15 -6.56
N ASP A 309 57.87 0.13 -6.15
CA ASP A 309 57.72 1.42 -6.84
C ASP A 309 56.58 1.67 -7.86
N TRP A 310 55.61 2.52 -7.46
CA TRP A 310 55.40 3.93 -7.91
C TRP A 310 53.99 4.44 -7.56
#